data_AF-A0A6L3MPZ2-F1
#
_entry.id   AF-A0A6L3MPZ2-F1
#
_cell.length_a   1.000
_cell.length_b   1.000
_cell.length_c   1.000
_cell.angle_alpha   90.00
_cell.angle_beta   90.00
_cell.angle_gamma   90.00
#
_symmetry.space_group_name_H-M   'P 1'
#
loop_
_entity.id
_entity.type
_entity.pdbx_description
1 polymer ?
#
loop_
_entity_poly.entity_id
_entity_poly.type
_entity_poly.pdbx_seq_one_letter_code
_entity_poly.pdbx_strand_id
1 'polypeptide(L)'
;MTTSSSLLISNVRLPDGSAAAVSIEGGRIAAIGPGVTAAPGATVEDGRGALLLPGFVEGHTHIDKSNWGRPWYRNEVGPALTDRIGNEREWRKTSGHDAAAQSLALSRAFVAAGTTRLRTHVDIDTDGGLRYLDGVLQTRQTLADALDMQIVAFPQSGMLIRPGTVELLSRALDAGADVLGALDPALIDRDPAGSLDATFALAERHRKPIDIHLHEPGEVGAFTLNLLLDRVAAHGMQGQVVVSHGFCLGALPERERDALLDRIASLNVALLTSAPASCPVPPLKTCRERGITLFGGNDGIRDTWSPYNVPDMLERAMLIGMRYDLRRDDDLAIALDCVTDAGARGCGFADYGLRAGARADLVLVDAETVAHAIVARPVRRLVVANGRIVARDGAFIGA
;
A
#
# COMPACT_ATOMS: atom_id res chain seq x y z
N MET A 1 -20.97 28.04 -8.31
CA MET A 1 -21.69 26.86 -7.79
C MET A 1 -21.28 25.68 -8.65
N THR A 2 -20.29 24.90 -8.24
CA THR A 2 -19.97 23.63 -8.90
C THR A 2 -21.16 22.71 -8.65
N THR A 3 -21.90 22.39 -9.71
CA THR A 3 -22.98 21.41 -9.64
C THR A 3 -22.39 20.11 -9.10
N SER A 4 -22.77 19.71 -7.89
CA SER A 4 -22.40 18.42 -7.32
C SER A 4 -22.88 17.35 -8.29
N SER A 5 -21.96 16.62 -8.94
CA SER A 5 -22.34 15.58 -9.89
C SER A 5 -22.94 14.41 -9.11
N SER A 6 -24.27 14.23 -9.22
CA SER A 6 -24.94 13.05 -8.71
C SER A 6 -24.79 11.90 -9.71
N LEU A 7 -24.42 10.72 -9.21
CA LEU A 7 -24.21 9.51 -10.01
C LEU A 7 -24.98 8.35 -9.37
N LEU A 8 -25.69 7.57 -10.17
CA LEU A 8 -26.24 6.28 -9.78
C LEU A 8 -25.51 5.19 -10.55
N ILE A 9 -24.98 4.19 -9.83
CA ILE A 9 -24.57 2.92 -10.41
C ILE A 9 -25.68 1.91 -10.12
N SER A 10 -26.46 1.54 -11.13
CA SER A 10 -27.59 0.61 -10.98
C SER A 10 -27.16 -0.84 -11.26
N ASN A 11 -27.98 -1.82 -10.87
CA ASN A 11 -27.85 -3.21 -11.31
C ASN A 11 -26.44 -3.79 -11.10
N VAL A 12 -25.97 -3.83 -9.85
CA VAL A 12 -24.70 -4.45 -9.46
C VAL A 12 -24.91 -5.55 -8.43
N ARG A 13 -23.90 -6.39 -8.20
CA ARG A 13 -23.84 -7.32 -7.07
C ARG A 13 -22.82 -6.87 -6.04
N LEU A 14 -23.16 -6.96 -4.77
CA LEU A 14 -22.21 -6.73 -3.67
C LEU A 14 -21.36 -8.00 -3.43
N PRO A 15 -20.25 -7.90 -2.65
CA PRO A 15 -19.40 -9.05 -2.35
C PRO A 15 -20.11 -10.25 -1.70
N ASP A 16 -21.24 -10.02 -1.01
CA ASP A 16 -22.08 -11.06 -0.41
C ASP A 16 -23.08 -11.71 -1.40
N GLY A 17 -23.06 -11.28 -2.67
CA GLY A 17 -23.94 -11.75 -3.73
C GLY A 17 -25.28 -11.02 -3.84
N SER A 18 -25.60 -10.12 -2.91
CA SER A 18 -26.86 -9.36 -2.95
C SER A 18 -26.89 -8.37 -4.11
N ALA A 19 -28.06 -8.20 -4.74
CA ALA A 19 -28.27 -7.20 -5.78
C ALA A 19 -28.42 -5.80 -5.16
N ALA A 20 -27.78 -4.81 -5.76
CA ALA A 20 -27.81 -3.44 -5.27
C ALA A 20 -27.76 -2.40 -6.41
N ALA A 21 -28.08 -1.16 -6.03
CA ALA A 21 -27.68 0.05 -6.72
C ALA A 21 -26.99 0.98 -5.70
N VAL A 22 -26.15 1.90 -6.18
CA VAL A 22 -25.38 2.83 -5.36
C VAL A 22 -25.58 4.25 -5.87
N SER A 23 -26.09 5.13 -5.02
CA SER A 23 -26.17 6.56 -5.31
C SER A 23 -24.99 7.28 -4.68
N ILE A 24 -24.45 8.25 -5.42
CA ILE A 24 -23.28 9.04 -5.06
C ILE A 24 -23.65 10.51 -5.15
N GLU A 25 -23.32 11.25 -4.10
CA GLU A 25 -23.51 12.70 -4.01
C GLU A 25 -22.29 13.33 -3.33
N GLY A 26 -21.75 14.41 -3.91
CA GLY A 26 -20.65 15.16 -3.30
C GLY A 26 -19.40 14.32 -2.99
N GLY A 27 -19.08 13.33 -3.83
CA GLY A 27 -17.92 12.45 -3.64
C GLY A 27 -18.12 11.32 -2.62
N ARG A 28 -19.34 11.15 -2.07
CA ARG A 28 -19.65 10.14 -1.06
C ARG A 28 -20.78 9.21 -1.50
N ILE A 29 -20.78 7.99 -0.98
CA ILE A 29 -21.90 7.06 -1.13
C ILE A 29 -23.07 7.61 -0.31
N ALA A 30 -24.13 8.04 -0.99
CA ALA A 30 -25.34 8.56 -0.35
C ALA A 30 -26.23 7.41 0.14
N ALA A 31 -26.45 6.40 -0.71
CA ALA A 31 -27.17 5.18 -0.37
C ALA A 31 -26.68 3.98 -1.18
N ILE A 32 -26.86 2.78 -0.62
CA ILE A 32 -26.50 1.49 -1.24
C ILE A 32 -27.55 0.44 -0.88
N GLY A 33 -28.07 -0.28 -1.89
CA GLY A 33 -29.06 -1.34 -1.70
C GLY A 33 -30.04 -1.54 -2.87
N PRO A 34 -30.94 -2.53 -2.80
CA PRO A 34 -31.80 -2.97 -3.92
C PRO A 34 -32.91 -1.97 -4.32
N GLY A 35 -33.18 -0.96 -3.50
CA GLY A 35 -34.22 0.06 -3.75
C GLY A 35 -33.67 1.46 -4.03
N VAL A 36 -32.36 1.60 -4.21
CA VAL A 36 -31.75 2.92 -4.44
C VAL A 36 -32.08 3.40 -5.85
N THR A 37 -32.68 4.59 -5.94
CA THR A 37 -33.08 5.23 -7.19
C THR A 37 -32.21 6.44 -7.50
N ALA A 38 -32.15 6.82 -8.78
CA ALA A 38 -31.44 8.02 -9.21
C ALA A 38 -32.10 9.27 -8.62
N ALA A 39 -31.30 10.19 -8.10
CA ALA A 39 -31.77 11.55 -7.85
C ALA A 39 -32.13 12.23 -9.18
N PRO A 40 -33.07 13.20 -9.20
CA PRO A 40 -33.39 13.94 -10.42
C PRO A 40 -32.14 14.56 -11.07
N GLY A 41 -31.90 14.24 -12.34
CA GLY A 41 -30.73 14.73 -13.10
C GLY A 41 -29.41 14.01 -12.83
N ALA A 42 -29.40 12.94 -12.01
CA ALA A 42 -28.21 12.12 -11.82
C ALA A 42 -27.80 11.40 -13.12
N THR A 43 -26.49 11.29 -13.34
CA THR A 43 -25.98 10.37 -14.37
C THR A 43 -26.22 8.93 -13.93
N VAL A 44 -26.64 8.06 -14.85
CA VAL A 44 -26.92 6.65 -14.54
C VAL A 44 -25.96 5.74 -15.30
N GLU A 45 -25.22 4.92 -14.56
CA GLU A 45 -24.37 3.86 -15.08
C GLU A 45 -25.01 2.50 -14.77
N ASP A 46 -25.45 1.78 -15.80
CA ASP A 46 -25.99 0.42 -15.62
C ASP A 46 -24.83 -0.56 -15.40
N GLY A 47 -24.73 -1.12 -14.21
CA GLY A 47 -23.75 -2.11 -13.78
C GLY A 47 -23.88 -3.47 -14.47
N ARG A 48 -24.97 -3.78 -15.18
CA ARG A 48 -25.20 -5.04 -15.92
C ARG A 48 -24.98 -6.31 -15.09
N GLY A 49 -25.27 -6.22 -13.80
CA GLY A 49 -25.03 -7.27 -12.82
C GLY A 49 -23.56 -7.48 -12.45
N ALA A 50 -22.62 -6.61 -12.83
CA ALA A 50 -21.21 -6.75 -12.46
C ALA A 50 -21.01 -6.73 -10.94
N LEU A 51 -19.92 -7.35 -10.47
CA LEU A 51 -19.52 -7.30 -9.07
C LEU A 51 -18.97 -5.91 -8.75
N LEU A 52 -19.52 -5.30 -7.70
CA LEU A 52 -19.06 -4.04 -7.14
C LEU A 52 -18.12 -4.29 -5.97
N LEU A 53 -16.91 -3.74 -6.07
CA LEU A 53 -15.89 -3.76 -5.03
C LEU A 53 -15.59 -2.33 -4.56
N PRO A 54 -15.13 -2.13 -3.32
CA PRO A 54 -14.55 -0.84 -2.94
C PRO A 54 -13.26 -0.59 -3.74
N GLY A 55 -12.85 0.67 -3.85
CA GLY A 55 -11.56 1.03 -4.41
C GLY A 55 -10.42 0.27 -3.74
N PHE A 56 -9.48 -0.29 -4.51
CA PHE A 56 -8.40 -1.06 -3.93
C PHE A 56 -7.37 -0.17 -3.22
N VAL A 57 -6.66 -0.77 -2.27
CA VAL A 57 -5.60 -0.14 -1.47
C VAL A 57 -4.27 -0.80 -1.80
N GLU A 58 -3.35 -0.04 -2.40
CA GLU A 58 -1.93 -0.39 -2.47
C GLU A 58 -1.27 0.01 -1.15
N GLY A 59 -1.03 -0.96 -0.26
CA GLY A 59 -0.52 -0.69 1.08
C GLY A 59 0.98 -0.38 1.15
N HIS A 60 1.76 -0.74 0.13
CA HIS A 60 3.21 -0.60 0.12
C HIS A 60 3.79 -0.76 -1.28
N THR A 61 4.32 0.32 -1.83
CA THR A 61 5.06 0.31 -3.11
C THR A 61 6.19 1.34 -3.10
N HIS A 62 6.93 1.43 -4.21
CA HIS A 62 7.98 2.42 -4.43
C HIS A 62 7.86 3.05 -5.82
N ILE A 63 6.95 4.01 -5.96
CA ILE A 63 6.67 4.62 -7.27
C ILE A 63 7.78 5.57 -7.76
N ASP A 64 8.68 5.99 -6.87
CA ASP A 64 9.82 6.86 -7.15
C ASP A 64 10.98 6.16 -7.85
N LYS A 65 11.03 4.82 -7.86
CA LYS A 65 12.10 4.02 -8.52
C LYS A 65 11.61 3.14 -9.66
N SER A 66 10.30 3.04 -9.85
CA SER A 66 9.75 2.28 -10.96
C SER A 66 10.27 2.78 -12.31
N ASN A 67 10.51 1.84 -13.23
CA ASN A 67 10.74 2.10 -14.65
C ASN A 67 9.47 1.96 -15.48
N TRP A 68 8.29 2.06 -14.87
CA TRP A 68 7.03 2.02 -15.61
C TRP A 68 7.00 3.11 -16.70
N GLY A 69 6.63 2.72 -17.92
CA GLY A 69 6.64 3.60 -19.10
C GLY A 69 8.01 3.81 -19.75
N ARG A 70 9.10 3.22 -19.20
CA ARG A 70 10.43 3.23 -19.82
C ARG A 70 10.72 1.91 -20.56
N PRO A 71 11.75 1.87 -21.42
CA PRO A 71 12.26 0.62 -21.96
C PRO A 71 12.64 -0.38 -20.85
N TRP A 72 12.63 -1.66 -21.19
CA TRP A 72 12.95 -2.73 -20.26
C TRP A 72 14.33 -2.55 -19.62
N TYR A 73 14.39 -2.64 -18.28
CA TYR A 73 15.65 -2.65 -17.54
C TYR A 73 16.26 -4.05 -17.56
N ARG A 74 17.43 -4.19 -18.19
CA ARG A 74 18.21 -5.43 -18.15
C ARG A 74 18.90 -5.54 -16.78
N ASN A 75 18.42 -6.46 -15.94
CA ASN A 75 18.97 -6.70 -14.61
C ASN A 75 20.03 -7.81 -14.64
N GLU A 76 21.24 -7.49 -14.19
CA GLU A 76 22.38 -8.42 -14.02
C GLU A 76 22.99 -8.28 -12.61
N VAL A 77 22.19 -7.83 -11.65
CA VAL A 77 22.62 -7.45 -10.30
C VAL A 77 22.82 -8.70 -9.43
N GLY A 78 23.79 -8.62 -8.50
CA GLY A 78 24.01 -9.64 -7.48
C GLY A 78 22.82 -9.83 -6.53
N PRO A 79 22.74 -10.98 -5.83
CA PRO A 79 21.57 -11.33 -5.03
C PRO A 79 21.48 -10.60 -3.68
N ALA A 80 22.56 -9.97 -3.19
CA ALA A 80 22.55 -9.35 -1.87
C ALA A 80 21.77 -8.03 -1.85
N LEU A 81 21.18 -7.70 -0.70
CA LEU A 81 20.48 -6.43 -0.49
C LEU A 81 21.38 -5.23 -0.82
N THR A 82 22.64 -5.27 -0.38
CA THR A 82 23.63 -4.22 -0.63
C THR A 82 24.02 -4.10 -2.11
N ASP A 83 23.98 -5.19 -2.88
CA ASP A 83 24.25 -5.16 -4.32
C ASP A 83 23.16 -4.35 -5.04
N ARG A 84 21.90 -4.56 -4.64
CA ARG A 84 20.73 -3.86 -5.20
C ARG A 84 20.73 -2.38 -4.84
N ILE A 85 20.98 -2.04 -3.56
CA ILE A 85 21.12 -0.65 -3.10
C ILE A 85 22.23 0.06 -3.88
N GLY A 86 23.39 -0.60 -4.02
CA GLY A 86 24.53 -0.06 -4.77
C GLY A 86 24.20 0.19 -6.24
N ASN A 87 23.62 -0.82 -6.91
CA ASN A 87 23.23 -0.73 -8.32
C ASN A 87 22.21 0.38 -8.57
N GLU A 88 21.15 0.45 -7.78
CA GLU A 88 20.11 1.48 -7.93
C GLU A 88 20.71 2.89 -7.89
N ARG A 89 21.57 3.14 -6.89
CA ARG A 89 22.19 4.45 -6.71
C ARG A 89 23.05 4.84 -7.91
N GLU A 90 23.91 3.94 -8.39
CA GLU A 90 24.78 4.23 -9.54
C GLU A 90 23.97 4.37 -10.84
N TRP A 91 22.93 3.57 -11.01
CA TRP A 91 22.05 3.65 -12.16
C TRP A 91 21.23 4.96 -12.15
N ARG A 92 20.73 5.42 -11.00
CA ARG A 92 19.99 6.70 -10.89
C ARG A 92 20.85 7.92 -11.24
N LYS A 93 22.17 7.87 -11.03
CA LYS A 93 23.10 8.95 -11.41
C LYS A 93 23.25 9.12 -12.92
N THR A 94 23.06 8.05 -13.70
CA THR A 94 23.44 8.00 -15.12
C THR A 94 22.27 7.76 -16.06
N SER A 95 21.14 7.26 -15.57
CA SER A 95 20.02 6.81 -16.40
C SER A 95 19.06 7.90 -16.87
N GLY A 96 19.14 9.11 -16.31
CA GLY A 96 18.13 10.15 -16.53
C GLY A 96 16.73 9.77 -16.01
N HIS A 97 16.66 8.89 -15.00
CA HIS A 97 15.41 8.56 -14.31
C HIS A 97 14.77 9.82 -13.70
N ASP A 98 13.45 9.95 -13.90
CA ASP A 98 12.63 11.05 -13.42
C ASP A 98 11.48 10.49 -12.57
N ALA A 99 11.62 10.65 -11.25
CA ALA A 99 10.62 10.21 -10.29
C ALA A 99 9.24 10.83 -10.53
N ALA A 100 9.13 12.06 -11.02
CA ALA A 100 7.82 12.67 -11.30
C ALA A 100 7.12 11.96 -12.46
N ALA A 101 7.80 11.83 -13.61
CA ALA A 101 7.22 11.20 -14.79
C ALA A 101 6.89 9.71 -14.55
N GLN A 102 7.80 8.95 -13.94
CA GLN A 102 7.61 7.51 -13.70
C GLN A 102 6.55 7.25 -12.63
N SER A 103 6.53 8.01 -11.53
CA SER A 103 5.51 7.85 -10.49
C SER A 103 4.12 8.20 -11.00
N LEU A 104 3.97 9.25 -11.82
CA LEU A 104 2.70 9.60 -12.44
C LEU A 104 2.20 8.52 -13.39
N ALA A 105 3.09 7.97 -14.23
CA ALA A 105 2.74 6.90 -15.16
C ALA A 105 2.26 5.63 -14.43
N LEU A 106 2.97 5.22 -13.38
CA LEU A 106 2.58 4.05 -12.59
C LEU A 106 1.30 4.32 -11.78
N SER A 107 1.16 5.49 -11.17
CA SER A 107 -0.03 5.85 -10.39
C SER A 107 -1.30 5.92 -11.25
N ARG A 108 -1.21 6.43 -12.49
CA ARG A 108 -2.32 6.37 -13.46
C ARG A 108 -2.71 4.93 -13.79
N ALA A 109 -1.73 4.03 -13.92
CA ALA A 109 -1.99 2.62 -14.17
C ALA A 109 -2.67 1.94 -12.96
N PHE A 110 -2.27 2.28 -11.73
CA PHE A 110 -2.95 1.86 -10.51
C PHE A 110 -4.41 2.30 -10.48
N VAL A 111 -4.69 3.57 -10.79
CA VAL A 111 -6.07 4.09 -10.84
C VAL A 111 -6.88 3.40 -11.94
N ALA A 112 -6.30 3.20 -13.12
CA ALA A 112 -6.95 2.46 -14.20
C ALA A 112 -7.33 1.02 -13.80
N ALA A 113 -6.52 0.41 -12.93
CA ALA A 113 -6.73 -0.92 -12.37
C ALA A 113 -7.54 -0.93 -11.06
N GLY A 114 -8.14 0.19 -10.67
CA GLY A 114 -9.10 0.27 -9.55
C GLY A 114 -8.49 0.63 -8.19
N THR A 115 -7.19 0.91 -8.14
CA THR A 115 -6.54 1.38 -6.92
C THR A 115 -6.81 2.86 -6.73
N THR A 116 -7.44 3.22 -5.62
CA THR A 116 -7.83 4.61 -5.31
C THR A 116 -7.15 5.14 -4.05
N ARG A 117 -6.45 4.27 -3.32
CA ARG A 117 -5.62 4.63 -2.17
C ARG A 117 -4.28 3.91 -2.25
N LEU A 118 -3.21 4.62 -1.92
CA LEU A 118 -1.86 4.13 -2.12
C LEU A 118 -0.91 4.67 -1.05
N ARG A 119 -0.10 3.81 -0.46
CA ARG A 119 1.07 4.20 0.35
C ARG A 119 2.34 3.84 -0.40
N THR A 120 3.16 4.84 -0.70
CA THR A 120 4.47 4.66 -1.33
C THR A 120 5.58 5.07 -0.38
N HIS A 121 6.65 4.30 -0.39
CA HIS A 121 7.93 4.72 0.15
C HIS A 121 8.70 5.49 -0.92
N VAL A 122 9.40 6.54 -0.51
CA VAL A 122 10.21 7.38 -1.39
C VAL A 122 11.58 7.56 -0.79
N ASP A 123 12.60 7.24 -1.59
CA ASP A 123 13.97 7.24 -1.09
C ASP A 123 14.43 8.66 -0.73
N ILE A 124 14.90 8.81 0.52
CA ILE A 124 15.53 10.02 1.06
C ILE A 124 16.96 9.66 1.45
N ASP A 125 17.92 10.16 0.67
CA ASP A 125 19.34 9.92 0.93
C ASP A 125 20.18 11.15 0.57
N THR A 126 21.46 11.11 0.96
CA THR A 126 22.39 12.22 0.75
C THR A 126 22.88 12.37 -0.69
N ASP A 127 22.54 11.45 -1.60
CA ASP A 127 22.84 11.54 -3.03
C ASP A 127 21.69 12.25 -3.78
N GLY A 128 20.44 11.90 -3.47
CA GLY A 128 19.22 12.44 -4.09
C GLY A 128 18.62 13.65 -3.37
N GLY A 129 18.96 13.87 -2.09
CA GLY A 129 18.33 14.87 -1.24
C GLY A 129 16.81 14.64 -1.15
N LEU A 130 16.02 15.66 -1.49
CA LEU A 130 14.55 15.58 -1.53
C LEU A 130 13.99 15.47 -2.96
N ARG A 131 14.83 15.36 -3.99
CA ARG A 131 14.37 15.44 -5.39
C ARG A 131 13.34 14.36 -5.74
N TYR A 132 13.49 13.15 -5.21
CA TYR A 132 12.54 12.06 -5.43
C TYR A 132 11.20 12.34 -4.75
N LEU A 133 11.23 12.90 -3.53
CA LEU A 133 10.05 13.36 -2.81
C LEU A 133 9.31 14.44 -3.58
N ASP A 134 10.03 15.47 -4.07
CA ASP A 134 9.42 16.57 -4.84
C ASP A 134 8.66 16.04 -6.07
N GLY A 135 9.25 15.08 -6.79
CA GLY A 135 8.60 14.45 -7.95
C GLY A 135 7.34 13.66 -7.58
N VAL A 136 7.37 12.91 -6.48
CA VAL A 136 6.19 12.16 -6.01
C VAL A 136 5.11 13.08 -5.43
N LEU A 137 5.49 14.18 -4.77
CA LEU A 137 4.56 15.21 -4.32
C LEU A 137 3.82 15.86 -5.51
N GLN A 138 4.51 16.11 -6.61
CA GLN A 138 3.89 16.59 -7.86
C GLN A 138 2.89 15.58 -8.41
N THR A 139 3.21 14.28 -8.39
CA THR A 139 2.28 13.22 -8.78
C THR A 139 1.05 13.19 -7.88
N ARG A 140 1.24 13.24 -6.56
CA ARG A 140 0.13 13.31 -5.58
C ARG A 140 -0.78 14.50 -5.85
N GLN A 141 -0.21 15.68 -6.09
CA GLN A 141 -0.99 16.87 -6.43
C GLN A 141 -1.78 16.70 -7.73
N THR A 142 -1.13 16.14 -8.75
CA THR A 142 -1.74 15.90 -10.07
C THR A 142 -2.93 14.93 -10.00
N LEU A 143 -2.85 13.92 -9.14
CA LEU A 143 -3.87 12.87 -9.00
C LEU A 143 -4.77 13.04 -7.77
N ALA A 144 -4.78 14.21 -7.12
CA ALA A 144 -5.49 14.40 -5.85
C ALA A 144 -7.00 14.07 -5.91
N ASP A 145 -7.62 14.28 -7.07
CA ASP A 145 -9.04 13.96 -7.29
C ASP A 145 -9.30 12.46 -7.52
N ALA A 146 -8.27 11.67 -7.85
CA ALA A 146 -8.40 10.27 -8.27
C ALA A 146 -7.69 9.27 -7.34
N LEU A 147 -6.68 9.71 -6.57
CA LEU A 147 -5.82 8.85 -5.77
C LEU A 147 -5.50 9.49 -4.42
N ASP A 148 -5.93 8.85 -3.33
CA ASP A 148 -5.55 9.18 -1.96
C ASP A 148 -4.16 8.60 -1.67
N MET A 149 -3.13 9.44 -1.65
CA MET A 149 -1.73 8.98 -1.58
C MET A 149 -1.04 9.40 -0.28
N GLN A 150 -0.54 8.41 0.46
CA GLN A 150 0.39 8.58 1.57
C GLN A 150 1.83 8.37 1.10
N ILE A 151 2.74 9.23 1.54
CA ILE A 151 4.16 9.19 1.21
C ILE A 151 4.97 8.92 2.47
N VAL A 152 5.77 7.84 2.44
CA VAL A 152 6.73 7.50 3.49
C VAL A 152 8.11 8.06 3.12
N ALA A 153 8.69 8.89 3.99
CA ALA A 153 10.06 9.37 3.85
C ALA A 153 11.03 8.27 4.25
N PHE A 154 11.70 7.64 3.28
CA PHE A 154 12.35 6.35 3.49
C PHE A 154 13.89 6.38 3.31
N PRO A 155 14.69 6.09 4.35
CA PRO A 155 16.15 6.09 4.25
C PRO A 155 16.70 4.77 3.67
N GLN A 156 16.42 4.49 2.40
CA GLN A 156 16.77 3.23 1.70
C GLN A 156 18.25 2.83 1.80
N SER A 157 19.16 3.81 1.90
CA SER A 157 20.61 3.57 1.98
C SER A 157 21.19 3.60 3.40
N GLY A 158 20.32 3.57 4.42
CA GLY A 158 20.69 3.66 5.83
C GLY A 158 20.61 5.09 6.37
N MET A 159 20.36 5.19 7.67
CA MET A 159 20.16 6.44 8.39
C MET A 159 21.40 6.84 9.19
N LEU A 160 21.87 5.99 10.10
CA LEU A 160 22.99 6.34 10.99
C LEU A 160 24.36 6.20 10.32
N ILE A 161 24.48 5.28 9.36
CA ILE A 161 25.71 5.06 8.60
C ILE A 161 25.99 6.15 7.56
N ARG A 162 25.08 7.14 7.42
CA ARG A 162 25.16 8.23 6.45
C ARG A 162 24.90 9.58 7.12
N PRO A 163 25.96 10.33 7.48
CA PRO A 163 25.81 11.66 8.09
C PRO A 163 24.94 12.58 7.24
N GLY A 164 23.96 13.24 7.86
CA GLY A 164 23.00 14.13 7.18
C GLY A 164 21.65 13.51 6.86
N THR A 165 21.50 12.17 6.92
CA THR A 165 20.23 11.51 6.57
C THR A 165 19.12 11.82 7.58
N VAL A 166 19.42 11.87 8.88
CA VAL A 166 18.43 12.22 9.93
C VAL A 166 17.84 13.62 9.70
N GLU A 167 18.69 14.59 9.37
CA GLU A 167 18.27 15.95 9.05
C GLU A 167 17.45 16.00 7.75
N LEU A 168 17.81 15.20 6.74
CA LEU A 168 17.05 15.08 5.50
C LEU A 168 15.67 14.47 5.73
N LEU A 169 15.55 13.41 6.56
CA LEU A 169 14.26 12.83 6.93
C LEU A 169 13.38 13.85 7.65
N SER A 170 13.94 14.62 8.59
CA SER A 170 13.20 15.72 9.23
C SER A 170 12.67 16.72 8.20
N ARG A 171 13.49 17.13 7.22
CA ARG A 171 13.08 18.04 6.15
C ARG A 171 12.03 17.44 5.22
N ALA A 172 12.10 16.12 4.96
CA ALA A 172 11.12 15.41 4.15
C ALA A 172 9.74 15.40 4.82
N LEU A 173 9.69 15.19 6.15
CA LEU A 173 8.46 15.28 6.94
C LEU A 173 7.90 16.70 6.93
N ASP A 174 8.74 17.73 7.11
CA ASP A 174 8.36 19.15 7.00
C ASP A 174 7.83 19.51 5.59
N ALA A 175 8.38 18.90 4.55
CA ALA A 175 7.99 19.12 3.15
C ALA A 175 6.68 18.43 2.75
N GLY A 176 6.10 17.60 3.63
CA GLY A 176 4.78 17.02 3.42
C GLY A 176 4.75 15.50 3.23
N ALA A 177 5.81 14.77 3.60
CA ALA A 177 5.70 13.34 3.82
C ALA A 177 4.77 13.04 5.00
N ASP A 178 4.01 11.95 4.90
CA ASP A 178 2.92 11.62 5.83
C ASP A 178 3.37 10.62 6.90
N VAL A 179 4.39 9.82 6.59
CA VAL A 179 4.87 8.71 7.41
C VAL A 179 6.40 8.72 7.41
N LEU A 180 7.01 8.36 8.53
CA LEU A 180 8.46 8.17 8.62
C LEU A 180 8.83 6.71 8.35
N GLY A 181 9.79 6.50 7.46
CA GLY A 181 10.35 5.18 7.18
C GLY A 181 11.63 4.90 7.96
N ALA A 182 11.96 3.61 8.07
CA ALA A 182 13.25 3.10 8.54
C ALA A 182 13.52 1.73 7.90
N LEU A 183 14.76 1.23 7.94
CA LEU A 183 15.15 -0.01 7.27
C LEU A 183 16.22 -0.75 8.09
N ASP A 184 15.97 -2.03 8.41
CA ASP A 184 16.91 -2.99 9.03
C ASP A 184 17.94 -2.35 9.98
N PRO A 185 17.50 -1.89 11.16
CA PRO A 185 18.34 -1.23 12.17
C PRO A 185 19.64 -1.98 12.52
N ALA A 186 19.65 -3.31 12.52
CA ALA A 186 20.82 -4.12 12.83
C ALA A 186 21.69 -4.42 11.59
N LEU A 187 21.10 -4.76 10.44
CA LEU A 187 21.87 -5.19 9.27
C LEU A 187 22.37 -4.03 8.39
N ILE A 188 21.63 -2.92 8.33
CA ILE A 188 22.01 -1.74 7.56
C ILE A 188 22.67 -0.68 8.44
N ASP A 189 21.99 -0.22 9.49
CA ASP A 189 22.54 0.82 10.36
C ASP A 189 23.60 0.31 11.34
N ARG A 190 23.64 -0.99 11.61
CA ARG A 190 24.61 -1.65 12.52
C ARG A 190 24.56 -1.14 13.96
N ASP A 191 23.52 -0.40 14.31
CA ASP A 191 23.20 0.09 15.64
C ASP A 191 21.67 0.10 15.79
N PRO A 192 21.06 -1.06 16.11
CA PRO A 192 19.61 -1.17 16.12
C PRO A 192 18.95 -0.30 17.20
N ALA A 193 19.63 -0.10 18.34
CA ALA A 193 19.10 0.73 19.41
C ALA A 193 19.13 2.21 19.01
N GLY A 194 20.29 2.72 18.55
CA GLY A 194 20.42 4.10 18.13
C GLY A 194 19.55 4.45 16.92
N SER A 195 19.43 3.52 15.96
CA SER A 195 18.61 3.72 14.76
C SER A 195 17.15 3.89 15.15
N LEU A 196 16.62 2.97 15.97
CA LEU A 196 15.24 3.07 16.45
C LEU A 196 15.04 4.31 17.34
N ASP A 197 15.98 4.67 18.22
CA ASP A 197 15.87 5.88 19.05
C ASP A 197 15.75 7.15 18.18
N ALA A 198 16.54 7.25 17.11
CA ALA A 198 16.47 8.35 16.16
C ALA A 198 15.14 8.35 15.37
N THR A 199 14.65 7.18 14.96
CA THR A 199 13.34 7.06 14.28
C THR A 199 12.20 7.54 15.17
N PHE A 200 12.12 7.08 16.43
CA PHE A 200 11.05 7.49 17.33
C PHE A 200 11.16 8.97 17.72
N ALA A 201 12.36 9.50 17.95
CA ALA A 201 12.55 10.91 18.23
C ALA A 201 12.08 11.81 17.06
N LEU A 202 12.34 11.41 15.81
CA LEU A 202 11.82 12.11 14.63
C LEU A 202 10.30 11.99 14.53
N ALA A 203 9.75 10.78 14.70
CA ALA A 203 8.32 10.53 14.61
C ALA A 203 7.54 11.35 15.64
N GLU A 204 8.00 11.43 16.90
CA GLU A 204 7.40 12.24 17.95
C GLU A 204 7.48 13.73 17.66
N ARG A 205 8.67 14.22 17.26
CA ARG A 205 8.90 15.62 16.93
C ARG A 205 7.92 16.11 15.86
N HIS A 206 7.70 15.30 14.83
CA HIS A 206 6.84 15.63 13.69
C HIS A 206 5.39 15.19 13.87
N ARG A 207 5.09 14.40 14.91
CA ARG A 207 3.79 13.74 15.15
C ARG A 207 3.33 12.93 13.95
N LYS A 208 4.21 12.05 13.47
CA LYS A 208 3.99 11.23 12.27
C LYS A 208 4.05 9.74 12.64
N PRO A 209 3.21 8.90 12.00
CA PRO A 209 3.32 7.45 12.14
C PRO A 209 4.61 6.91 11.52
N ILE A 210 4.93 5.65 11.81
CA ILE A 210 6.12 4.94 11.31
C ILE A 210 5.69 3.77 10.42
N ASP A 211 6.41 3.55 9.33
CA ASP A 211 6.32 2.35 8.50
C ASP A 211 7.75 1.84 8.23
N ILE A 212 8.16 0.82 8.97
CA ILE A 212 9.54 0.32 8.96
C ILE A 212 9.66 -0.94 8.11
N HIS A 213 10.64 -0.95 7.19
CA HIS A 213 11.06 -2.17 6.52
C HIS A 213 11.91 -3.03 7.45
N LEU A 214 11.43 -4.24 7.73
CA LEU A 214 12.15 -5.23 8.53
C LEU A 214 12.31 -6.53 7.74
N HIS A 215 13.40 -6.61 6.97
CA HIS A 215 13.82 -7.79 6.21
C HIS A 215 14.71 -8.73 7.02
N GLU A 216 15.25 -8.26 8.14
CA GLU A 216 16.18 -9.02 8.98
C GLU A 216 15.62 -10.42 9.31
N PRO A 217 16.36 -11.49 9.00
CA PRO A 217 15.87 -12.85 9.16
C PRO A 217 16.02 -13.36 10.60
N GLY A 218 15.27 -14.41 10.91
CA GLY A 218 15.47 -15.24 12.11
C GLY A 218 15.58 -14.45 13.42
N GLU A 219 16.53 -14.84 14.26
CA GLU A 219 16.73 -14.26 15.59
C GLU A 219 17.17 -12.80 15.56
N VAL A 220 17.88 -12.37 14.50
CA VAL A 220 18.30 -10.96 14.35
C VAL A 220 17.08 -10.07 14.17
N GLY A 221 16.17 -10.43 13.25
CA GLY A 221 14.94 -9.68 13.08
C GLY A 221 14.02 -9.76 14.30
N ALA A 222 14.01 -10.89 15.02
CA ALA A 222 13.28 -11.02 16.28
C ALA A 222 13.80 -10.07 17.36
N PHE A 223 15.13 -9.93 17.47
CA PHE A 223 15.77 -9.00 18.39
C PHE A 223 15.40 -7.55 18.07
N THR A 224 15.54 -7.15 16.81
CA THR A 224 15.18 -5.80 16.35
C THR A 224 13.68 -5.52 16.52
N LEU A 225 12.81 -6.50 16.26
CA LEU A 225 11.36 -6.36 16.46
C LEU A 225 11.01 -6.18 17.94
N ASN A 226 11.66 -6.89 18.86
CA ASN A 226 11.45 -6.66 20.29
C ASN A 226 11.83 -5.22 20.70
N LEU A 227 12.98 -4.73 20.23
CA LEU A 227 13.43 -3.37 20.48
C LEU A 227 12.47 -2.31 19.89
N LEU A 228 11.92 -2.58 18.71
CA LEU A 228 10.89 -1.74 18.10
C LEU A 228 9.63 -1.70 18.98
N LEU A 229 9.12 -2.86 19.40
CA LEU A 229 7.90 -2.96 20.20
C LEU A 229 8.06 -2.34 21.60
N ASP A 230 9.27 -2.41 22.20
CA ASP A 230 9.59 -1.71 23.45
C ASP A 230 9.42 -0.19 23.28
N ARG A 231 9.87 0.36 22.15
CA ARG A 231 9.74 1.79 21.84
C ARG A 231 8.31 2.19 21.50
N VAL A 232 7.56 1.35 20.77
CA VAL A 232 6.12 1.58 20.55
C VAL A 232 5.40 1.75 21.89
N ALA A 233 5.69 0.88 22.87
CA ALA A 233 5.12 0.97 24.20
C ALA A 233 5.59 2.22 24.96
N ALA A 234 6.89 2.49 24.97
CA ALA A 234 7.49 3.59 25.73
C ALA A 234 7.04 4.98 25.23
N HIS A 235 6.86 5.14 23.92
CA HIS A 235 6.47 6.39 23.28
C HIS A 235 4.95 6.54 23.10
N GLY A 236 4.15 5.55 23.53
CA GLY A 236 2.69 5.61 23.40
C GLY A 236 2.20 5.63 21.94
N MET A 237 2.92 4.97 21.03
CA MET A 237 2.65 4.98 19.59
C MET A 237 1.79 3.77 19.13
N GLN A 238 0.96 3.23 20.01
CA GLN A 238 0.05 2.13 19.66
C GLN A 238 -0.86 2.52 18.49
N GLY A 239 -1.01 1.65 17.49
CA GLY A 239 -1.80 1.94 16.30
C GLY A 239 -1.15 2.88 15.28
N GLN A 240 0.10 3.31 15.51
CA GLN A 240 0.81 4.27 14.64
C GLN A 240 2.07 3.69 13.99
N VAL A 241 2.27 2.37 14.09
CA VAL A 241 3.45 1.69 13.53
C VAL A 241 3.02 0.53 12.64
N VAL A 242 3.59 0.50 11.44
CA VAL A 242 3.53 -0.62 10.50
C VAL A 242 4.91 -1.27 10.43
N VAL A 243 4.96 -2.60 10.46
CA VAL A 243 6.15 -3.38 10.12
C VAL A 243 5.94 -3.99 8.74
N SER A 244 6.68 -3.46 7.78
CA SER A 244 6.71 -3.97 6.42
C SER A 244 7.64 -5.17 6.30
N HIS A 245 7.13 -6.21 5.62
CA HIS A 245 7.75 -7.52 5.44
C HIS A 245 7.74 -8.43 6.67
N GLY A 246 8.47 -8.07 7.74
CA GLY A 246 8.53 -8.85 8.97
C GLY A 246 8.97 -10.30 8.78
N PHE A 247 9.92 -10.57 7.87
CA PHE A 247 10.27 -11.93 7.44
C PHE A 247 10.68 -12.86 8.59
N CYS A 248 11.29 -12.32 9.65
CA CYS A 248 11.63 -13.07 10.85
C CYS A 248 10.43 -13.84 11.44
N LEU A 249 9.21 -13.28 11.41
CA LEU A 249 8.01 -13.93 11.94
C LEU A 249 7.64 -15.22 11.19
N GLY A 250 8.05 -15.36 9.93
CA GLY A 250 7.90 -16.59 9.17
C GLY A 250 9.02 -17.61 9.39
N ALA A 251 10.17 -17.17 9.92
CA ALA A 251 11.37 -17.98 10.10
C ALA A 251 11.52 -18.53 11.52
N LEU A 252 10.91 -17.89 12.52
CA LEU A 252 11.03 -18.25 13.93
C LEU A 252 10.25 -19.52 14.30
N PRO A 253 10.70 -20.28 15.32
CA PRO A 253 9.89 -21.30 15.97
C PRO A 253 8.58 -20.73 16.52
N GLU A 254 7.50 -21.53 16.50
CA GLU A 254 6.14 -21.07 16.82
C GLU A 254 6.03 -20.38 18.19
N ARG A 255 6.70 -20.93 19.21
CA ARG A 255 6.67 -20.35 20.57
C ARG A 255 7.21 -18.92 20.62
N GLU A 256 8.31 -18.66 19.91
CA GLU A 256 8.96 -17.34 19.90
C GLU A 256 8.21 -16.36 19.01
N ARG A 257 7.75 -16.85 17.85
CA ARG A 257 6.86 -16.11 16.96
C ARG A 257 5.59 -15.66 17.67
N ASP A 258 4.89 -16.58 18.33
CA ASP A 258 3.59 -16.31 18.94
C ASP A 258 3.70 -15.30 20.07
N ALA A 259 4.77 -15.34 20.87
CA ALA A 259 5.06 -14.31 21.87
C ALA A 259 5.23 -12.91 21.24
N LEU A 260 5.90 -12.81 20.09
CA LEU A 260 6.00 -11.56 19.34
C LEU A 260 4.66 -11.11 18.77
N LEU A 261 3.88 -12.03 18.20
CA LEU A 261 2.54 -11.73 17.67
C LEU A 261 1.61 -11.20 18.78
N ASP A 262 1.65 -11.77 19.97
CA ASP A 262 0.83 -11.31 21.10
C ASP A 262 1.20 -9.87 21.50
N ARG A 263 2.50 -9.52 21.47
CA ARG A 263 2.95 -8.14 21.68
C ARG A 263 2.47 -7.20 20.57
N ILE A 264 2.62 -7.60 19.31
CA ILE A 264 2.15 -6.84 18.12
C ILE A 264 0.66 -6.54 18.24
N ALA A 265 -0.15 -7.54 18.58
CA ALA A 265 -1.58 -7.39 18.81
C ALA A 265 -1.87 -6.40 19.96
N SER A 266 -1.21 -6.57 21.10
CA SER A 266 -1.41 -5.69 22.28
C SER A 266 -1.07 -4.22 22.03
N LEU A 267 -0.10 -3.96 21.15
CA LEU A 267 0.36 -2.62 20.79
C LEU A 267 -0.33 -2.09 19.53
N ASN A 268 -1.26 -2.85 18.95
CA ASN A 268 -1.93 -2.51 17.70
C ASN A 268 -0.95 -2.14 16.58
N VAL A 269 0.14 -2.89 16.44
CA VAL A 269 1.10 -2.74 15.34
C VAL A 269 0.56 -3.52 14.15
N ALA A 270 0.49 -2.88 12.97
CA ALA A 270 0.06 -3.55 11.74
C ALA A 270 1.24 -4.19 11.02
N LEU A 271 0.97 -5.22 10.22
CA LEU A 271 1.95 -5.93 9.41
C LEU A 271 1.61 -5.76 7.93
N LEU A 272 2.64 -5.60 7.10
CA LEU A 272 2.50 -5.59 5.65
C LEU A 272 3.23 -6.79 5.04
N THR A 273 2.56 -7.48 4.12
CA THR A 273 3.17 -8.53 3.29
C THR A 273 3.14 -8.15 1.80
N SER A 274 4.29 -8.26 1.14
CA SER A 274 4.35 -8.29 -0.33
C SER A 274 4.24 -9.71 -0.89
N ALA A 275 4.02 -10.72 -0.04
CA ALA A 275 3.90 -12.13 -0.40
C ALA A 275 5.03 -12.66 -1.31
N PRO A 276 6.31 -12.36 -1.01
CA PRO A 276 7.43 -12.86 -1.80
C PRO A 276 7.47 -14.40 -1.79
N ALA A 277 7.71 -14.99 -2.95
CA ALA A 277 7.79 -16.44 -3.11
C ALA A 277 9.11 -17.05 -2.60
N SER A 278 10.15 -16.23 -2.41
CA SER A 278 11.52 -16.67 -2.17
C SER A 278 11.97 -16.63 -0.70
N CYS A 279 11.13 -16.18 0.23
CA CYS A 279 11.47 -16.10 1.65
C CYS A 279 10.28 -16.42 2.56
N PRO A 280 10.53 -16.74 3.84
CA PRO A 280 9.48 -16.86 4.85
C PRO A 280 8.70 -15.55 5.02
N VAL A 281 7.40 -15.66 5.34
CA VAL A 281 6.50 -14.52 5.53
C VAL A 281 5.69 -14.69 6.83
N PRO A 282 5.23 -13.61 7.48
CA PRO A 282 4.39 -13.70 8.67
C PRO A 282 3.14 -14.56 8.45
N PRO A 283 2.69 -15.39 9.40
CA PRO A 283 1.58 -16.32 9.17
C PRO A 283 0.21 -15.61 9.14
N LEU A 284 -0.33 -15.37 7.94
CA LEU A 284 -1.57 -14.59 7.71
C LEU A 284 -2.76 -14.96 8.61
N LYS A 285 -3.18 -16.23 8.61
CA LYS A 285 -4.35 -16.68 9.40
C LYS A 285 -4.11 -16.53 10.90
N THR A 286 -2.94 -16.93 11.37
CA THR A 286 -2.51 -16.80 12.78
C THR A 286 -2.46 -15.35 13.25
N CYS A 287 -2.00 -14.42 12.41
CA CYS A 287 -2.04 -12.98 12.69
C CYS A 287 -3.49 -12.50 12.81
N ARG A 288 -4.35 -12.90 11.86
CA ARG A 288 -5.76 -12.49 11.83
C ARG A 288 -6.55 -13.01 13.04
N GLU A 289 -6.32 -14.25 13.46
CA GLU A 289 -6.94 -14.85 14.65
C GLU A 289 -6.59 -14.08 15.94
N ARG A 290 -5.42 -13.41 15.97
CA ARG A 290 -5.00 -12.53 17.07
C ARG A 290 -5.47 -11.08 16.94
N GLY A 291 -6.25 -10.76 15.92
CA GLY A 291 -6.70 -9.40 15.64
C GLY A 291 -5.61 -8.47 15.07
N ILE A 292 -4.47 -9.02 14.64
CA ILE A 292 -3.42 -8.24 13.99
C ILE A 292 -3.88 -7.89 12.57
N THR A 293 -3.84 -6.61 12.23
CA THR A 293 -4.07 -6.17 10.85
C THR A 293 -2.85 -6.54 10.02
N LEU A 294 -3.01 -7.52 9.12
CA LEU A 294 -2.01 -7.87 8.12
C LEU A 294 -2.59 -7.57 6.73
N PHE A 295 -1.91 -6.73 5.96
CA PHE A 295 -2.38 -6.22 4.67
C PHE A 295 -1.33 -6.35 3.56
N GLY A 296 -1.75 -6.10 2.32
CA GLY A 296 -0.98 -6.37 1.11
C GLY A 296 -0.42 -5.11 0.45
N GLY A 297 0.72 -5.28 -0.22
CA GLY A 297 1.28 -4.28 -1.13
C GLY A 297 2.20 -4.90 -2.17
N ASN A 298 2.48 -4.18 -3.26
CA ASN A 298 3.30 -4.71 -4.34
C ASN A 298 4.80 -4.71 -4.06
N ASP A 299 5.29 -3.81 -3.22
CA ASP A 299 6.71 -3.44 -3.14
C ASP A 299 7.19 -2.81 -4.47
N GLY A 300 8.42 -3.08 -4.90
CA GLY A 300 8.94 -2.61 -6.18
C GLY A 300 8.13 -3.14 -7.38
N ILE A 301 7.88 -2.28 -8.37
CA ILE A 301 7.23 -2.64 -9.64
C ILE A 301 8.15 -2.23 -10.78
N ARG A 302 8.69 -3.22 -11.50
CA ARG A 302 9.55 -3.04 -12.67
C ARG A 302 10.61 -1.96 -12.45
N ASP A 303 11.43 -2.12 -11.44
CA ASP A 303 12.52 -1.20 -11.12
C ASP A 303 13.87 -1.93 -11.25
N THR A 304 14.92 -1.37 -10.67
CA THR A 304 16.25 -2.01 -10.67
C THR A 304 16.40 -3.13 -9.63
N TRP A 305 15.41 -3.30 -8.75
CA TRP A 305 15.36 -4.30 -7.69
C TRP A 305 14.60 -5.55 -8.10
N SER A 306 13.42 -5.37 -8.70
CA SER A 306 12.49 -6.45 -9.03
C SER A 306 11.88 -6.25 -10.43
N PRO A 307 11.92 -7.28 -11.29
CA PRO A 307 11.25 -7.25 -12.59
C PRO A 307 9.74 -7.52 -12.49
N TYR A 308 9.26 -7.99 -11.33
CA TYR A 308 7.91 -8.51 -11.14
C TYR A 308 6.91 -7.39 -10.81
N ASN A 309 5.70 -7.85 -10.52
CA ASN A 309 4.57 -7.06 -10.04
C ASN A 309 3.97 -6.15 -11.12
N VAL A 310 2.71 -5.81 -10.91
CA VAL A 310 1.91 -4.98 -11.82
C VAL A 310 0.97 -4.12 -10.97
N PRO A 311 0.46 -2.99 -11.49
CA PRO A 311 -0.43 -2.12 -10.74
C PRO A 311 -1.86 -2.67 -10.60
N ASP A 312 -2.05 -3.98 -10.39
CA ASP A 312 -3.36 -4.63 -10.19
C ASP A 312 -3.41 -5.31 -8.81
N MET A 313 -4.27 -4.79 -7.93
CA MET A 313 -4.42 -5.32 -6.57
C MET A 313 -5.19 -6.64 -6.52
N LEU A 314 -5.97 -7.01 -7.53
CA LEU A 314 -6.50 -8.38 -7.63
C LEU A 314 -5.38 -9.38 -7.94
N GLU A 315 -4.36 -8.98 -8.70
CA GLU A 315 -3.17 -9.82 -8.88
C GLU A 315 -2.37 -9.93 -7.58
N ARG A 316 -2.22 -8.84 -6.83
CA ARG A 316 -1.62 -8.91 -5.49
C ARG A 316 -2.40 -9.83 -4.55
N ALA A 317 -3.73 -9.74 -4.54
CA ALA A 317 -4.59 -10.65 -3.77
C ALA A 317 -4.42 -12.10 -4.21
N MET A 318 -4.33 -12.38 -5.51
CA MET A 318 -4.06 -13.73 -6.01
C MET A 318 -2.69 -14.25 -5.53
N LEU A 319 -1.64 -13.43 -5.60
CA LEU A 319 -0.30 -13.81 -5.14
C LEU A 319 -0.25 -14.05 -3.63
N ILE A 320 -0.97 -13.23 -2.83
CA ILE A 320 -1.20 -13.49 -1.41
C ILE A 320 -1.89 -14.85 -1.24
N GLY A 321 -2.98 -15.10 -1.98
CA GLY A 321 -3.70 -16.37 -1.96
C GLY A 321 -2.80 -17.57 -2.22
N MET A 322 -1.96 -17.50 -3.25
CA MET A 322 -0.99 -18.53 -3.57
C MET A 322 0.08 -18.68 -2.48
N ARG A 323 0.60 -17.58 -1.95
CA ARG A 323 1.68 -17.60 -0.95
C ARG A 323 1.24 -18.21 0.39
N TYR A 324 -0.02 -18.03 0.76
CA TYR A 324 -0.62 -18.51 2.01
C TYR A 324 -1.48 -19.76 1.85
N ASP A 325 -1.44 -20.40 0.68
CA ASP A 325 -2.19 -21.62 0.36
C ASP A 325 -3.71 -21.49 0.59
N LEU A 326 -4.27 -20.35 0.22
CA LEU A 326 -5.70 -20.04 0.35
C LEU A 326 -6.47 -20.63 -0.83
N ARG A 327 -7.44 -21.51 -0.57
CA ARG A 327 -8.15 -22.29 -1.61
C ARG A 327 -9.66 -22.14 -1.59
N ARG A 328 -10.24 -21.89 -0.42
CA ARG A 328 -11.69 -21.77 -0.24
C ARG A 328 -12.15 -20.35 -0.59
N ASP A 329 -13.40 -20.17 -0.99
CA ASP A 329 -13.95 -18.83 -1.28
C ASP A 329 -13.84 -17.87 -0.09
N ASP A 330 -14.04 -18.36 1.14
CA ASP A 330 -13.85 -17.58 2.37
C ASP A 330 -12.38 -17.25 2.65
N ASP A 331 -11.46 -18.16 2.31
CA ASP A 331 -10.02 -17.88 2.34
C ASP A 331 -9.64 -16.82 1.30
N LEU A 332 -10.18 -16.90 0.07
CA LEU A 332 -9.94 -15.91 -0.97
C LEU A 332 -10.49 -14.53 -0.59
N ALA A 333 -11.59 -14.47 0.16
CA ALA A 333 -12.08 -13.22 0.73
C ALA A 333 -11.08 -12.58 1.72
N ILE A 334 -10.28 -13.38 2.47
CA ILE A 334 -9.18 -12.86 3.31
C ILE A 334 -8.09 -12.23 2.43
N ALA A 335 -7.77 -12.85 1.29
CA ALA A 335 -6.79 -12.30 0.36
C ALA A 335 -7.26 -10.97 -0.26
N LEU A 336 -8.56 -10.83 -0.57
CA LEU A 336 -9.13 -9.55 -0.98
C LEU A 336 -9.08 -8.52 0.15
N ASP A 337 -9.46 -8.88 1.38
CA ASP A 337 -9.42 -7.99 2.55
C ASP A 337 -8.03 -7.37 2.74
N CYS A 338 -6.96 -8.13 2.47
CA CYS A 338 -5.57 -7.63 2.51
C CYS A 338 -5.33 -6.42 1.60
N VAL A 339 -6.07 -6.28 0.51
CA VAL A 339 -5.95 -5.18 -0.47
C VAL A 339 -7.19 -4.27 -0.51
N THR A 340 -8.11 -4.45 0.46
CA THR A 340 -9.26 -3.58 0.67
C THR A 340 -9.28 -3.07 2.12
N ASP A 341 -10.12 -3.62 2.99
CA ASP A 341 -10.41 -3.06 4.31
C ASP A 341 -9.22 -3.23 5.26
N ALA A 342 -8.46 -4.33 5.20
CA ALA A 342 -7.23 -4.48 5.99
C ALA A 342 -6.15 -3.49 5.54
N GLY A 343 -6.00 -3.26 4.23
CA GLY A 343 -5.13 -2.22 3.70
C GLY A 343 -5.54 -0.83 4.18
N ALA A 344 -6.83 -0.51 4.11
CA ALA A 344 -7.35 0.76 4.60
C ALA A 344 -7.13 0.94 6.11
N ARG A 345 -7.41 -0.10 6.93
CA ARG A 345 -7.15 -0.07 8.38
C ARG A 345 -5.67 0.08 8.70
N GLY A 346 -4.81 -0.73 8.09
CA GLY A 346 -3.37 -0.73 8.35
C GLY A 346 -2.67 0.57 7.95
N CYS A 347 -3.13 1.19 6.86
CA CYS A 347 -2.63 2.49 6.42
C CYS A 347 -3.34 3.69 7.08
N GLY A 348 -4.41 3.48 7.86
CA GLY A 348 -5.19 4.56 8.47
C GLY A 348 -6.02 5.39 7.49
N PHE A 349 -6.43 4.80 6.35
CA PHE A 349 -7.32 5.45 5.40
C PHE A 349 -8.77 5.48 5.93
N ALA A 350 -9.25 6.69 6.23
CA ALA A 350 -10.59 6.91 6.76
C ALA A 350 -11.70 6.81 5.69
N ASP A 351 -12.95 6.69 6.12
CA ASP A 351 -14.14 6.69 5.25
C ASP A 351 -14.09 5.64 4.12
N TYR A 352 -13.55 4.47 4.40
CA TYR A 352 -13.42 3.36 3.45
C TYR A 352 -14.64 2.41 3.48
N GLY A 353 -14.87 1.72 2.36
CA GLY A 353 -15.80 0.60 2.22
C GLY A 353 -17.11 0.92 1.52
N LEU A 354 -17.93 -0.11 1.29
CA LEU A 354 -19.22 -0.02 0.60
C LEU A 354 -20.36 0.29 1.59
N ARG A 355 -20.37 1.50 2.14
CA ARG A 355 -21.41 1.96 3.09
C ARG A 355 -21.76 3.42 2.89
N ALA A 356 -22.98 3.81 3.27
CA ALA A 356 -23.38 5.21 3.26
C ALA A 356 -22.40 6.08 4.08
N GLY A 357 -22.10 7.26 3.55
CA GLY A 357 -21.15 8.22 4.10
C GLY A 357 -19.68 7.95 3.76
N ALA A 358 -19.30 6.75 3.30
CA ALA A 358 -17.94 6.48 2.83
C ALA A 358 -17.60 7.30 1.58
N ARG A 359 -16.31 7.52 1.33
CA ARG A 359 -15.82 8.10 0.07
C ARG A 359 -16.24 7.17 -1.07
N ALA A 360 -16.77 7.74 -2.15
CA ALA A 360 -17.24 6.97 -3.30
C ALA A 360 -16.08 6.54 -4.19
N ASP A 361 -15.31 5.58 -3.69
CA ASP A 361 -14.26 4.86 -4.41
C ASP A 361 -14.78 3.46 -4.73
N LEU A 362 -15.09 3.19 -6.00
CA LEU A 362 -15.83 2.00 -6.42
C LEU A 362 -15.19 1.38 -7.67
N VAL A 363 -15.18 0.05 -7.74
CA VAL A 363 -14.65 -0.71 -8.87
C VAL A 363 -15.70 -1.71 -9.33
N LEU A 364 -16.07 -1.67 -10.61
CA LEU A 364 -16.93 -2.68 -11.22
C LEU A 364 -16.10 -3.68 -12.02
N VAL A 365 -16.35 -4.97 -11.80
CA VAL A 365 -15.66 -6.07 -12.46
C VAL A 365 -16.65 -7.13 -12.94
N ASP A 366 -16.44 -7.67 -14.14
CA ASP A 366 -17.23 -8.81 -14.63
C ASP A 366 -16.70 -10.10 -13.99
N ALA A 367 -17.24 -10.38 -12.80
CA ALA A 367 -17.02 -11.61 -12.05
C ALA A 367 -18.29 -12.00 -11.30
N GLU A 368 -18.47 -13.30 -11.08
CA GLU A 368 -19.63 -13.84 -10.36
C GLU A 368 -19.49 -13.68 -8.84
N THR A 369 -18.28 -13.90 -8.33
CA THR A 369 -17.94 -13.86 -6.90
C THR A 369 -16.61 -13.15 -6.68
N VAL A 370 -16.30 -12.81 -5.42
CA VAL A 370 -14.98 -12.32 -5.01
C VAL A 370 -13.87 -13.30 -5.42
N ALA A 371 -14.06 -14.59 -5.16
CA ALA A 371 -13.10 -15.62 -5.53
C ALA A 371 -12.83 -15.65 -7.04
N HIS A 372 -13.89 -15.58 -7.86
CA HIS A 372 -13.77 -15.47 -9.32
C HIS A 372 -12.99 -14.21 -9.73
N ALA A 373 -13.29 -13.04 -9.15
CA ALA A 373 -12.59 -11.80 -9.46
C ALA A 373 -11.07 -11.90 -9.21
N ILE A 374 -10.66 -12.50 -8.08
CA ILE A 374 -9.24 -12.66 -7.72
C ILE A 374 -8.51 -13.57 -8.71
N VAL A 375 -9.07 -14.74 -9.05
CA VAL A 375 -8.35 -15.69 -9.91
C VAL A 375 -8.32 -15.25 -11.37
N ALA A 376 -9.42 -14.67 -11.85
CA ALA A 376 -9.56 -14.24 -13.24
C ALA A 376 -8.92 -12.87 -13.52
N ARG A 377 -8.81 -12.00 -12.52
CA ARG A 377 -8.34 -10.60 -12.66
C ARG A 377 -8.97 -9.92 -13.87
N PRO A 378 -10.31 -9.95 -14.04
CA PRO A 378 -10.98 -9.39 -15.23
C PRO A 378 -10.64 -7.91 -15.36
N VAL A 379 -10.73 -7.30 -16.53
CA VAL A 379 -10.50 -5.84 -16.66
C VAL A 379 -11.48 -5.05 -15.76
N ARG A 380 -11.03 -3.92 -15.20
CA ARG A 380 -11.91 -3.01 -14.44
C ARG A 380 -12.82 -2.30 -15.42
N ARG A 381 -14.11 -2.65 -15.42
CA ARG A 381 -15.08 -2.07 -16.36
C ARG A 381 -15.32 -0.59 -16.07
N LEU A 382 -15.39 -0.25 -14.78
CA LEU A 382 -15.55 1.12 -14.31
C LEU A 382 -14.73 1.30 -13.03
N VAL A 383 -14.05 2.43 -12.93
CA VAL A 383 -13.47 2.91 -11.67
C VAL A 383 -14.04 4.28 -11.37
N VAL A 384 -14.60 4.42 -10.18
CA VAL A 384 -15.02 5.68 -9.58
C VAL A 384 -14.05 5.99 -8.45
N ALA A 385 -13.52 7.20 -8.42
CA ALA A 385 -12.70 7.70 -7.33
C ALA A 385 -13.23 9.07 -6.91
N ASN A 386 -13.38 9.28 -5.60
CA ASN A 386 -13.97 10.49 -5.03
C ASN A 386 -15.32 10.88 -5.69
N GLY A 387 -16.14 9.87 -6.02
CA GLY A 387 -17.42 10.02 -6.69
C GLY A 387 -17.38 10.43 -8.17
N ARG A 388 -16.20 10.44 -8.79
CA ARG A 388 -16.02 10.75 -10.21
C ARG A 388 -15.57 9.51 -10.96
N ILE A 389 -16.10 9.31 -12.16
CA ILE A 389 -15.63 8.23 -13.04
C ILE A 389 -14.23 8.62 -13.54
N VAL A 390 -13.23 7.81 -13.22
CA VAL A 390 -11.80 8.07 -13.53
C VAL A 390 -11.19 7.04 -14.47
N ALA A 391 -11.81 5.87 -14.64
CA ALA A 391 -11.38 4.88 -15.62
C ALA A 391 -12.57 4.09 -16.18
N ARG A 392 -12.43 3.63 -17.44
CA ARG A 392 -13.34 2.71 -18.11
C ARG A 392 -12.53 1.65 -18.85
N ASP A 393 -12.98 0.41 -18.79
CA ASP A 393 -12.41 -0.72 -19.52
C ASP A 393 -10.87 -0.82 -19.39
N GLY A 394 -10.37 -0.59 -18.16
CA GLY A 394 -8.94 -0.66 -17.83
C GLY A 394 -8.10 0.54 -18.30
N ALA A 395 -8.72 1.61 -18.79
CA ALA A 395 -8.05 2.82 -19.23
C ALA A 395 -8.41 4.02 -18.35
N PHE A 396 -7.41 4.72 -17.84
CA PHE A 396 -7.58 5.99 -17.13
C PHE A 396 -8.10 7.07 -18.08
N ILE A 397 -9.17 7.77 -17.67
CA ILE A 397 -9.80 8.85 -18.43
C ILE A 397 -9.81 10.19 -17.66
N GLY A 398 -9.20 10.23 -16.47
CA GLY A 398 -9.02 11.47 -15.73
C GLY A 398 -8.05 12.43 -16.42
N ALA A 399 -8.28 13.73 -16.28
CA ALA A 399 -7.37 14.78 -16.75
C ALA A 399 -6.12 14.85 -15.86
#